data_AF-A0A375IXA8-F1
#
_entry.id   AF-A0A375IXA8-F1
#
_cell.length_a   1.000
_cell.length_b   1.000
_cell.length_c   1.000
_cell.angle_alpha   90.00
_cell.angle_beta   90.00
_cell.angle_gamma   90.00
#
_symmetry.space_group_name_H-M   'P 1'
#
loop_
_entity.id
_entity.type
_entity.pdbx_description
1 polymer ?
#
loop_
_entity_poly.entity_id
_entity_poly.type
_entity_poly.pdbx_seq_one_letter_code
_entity_poly.pdbx_strand_id
1 'polypeptide(L)'
;MQPGREPLRSIAEDLRDLDETDQAIERLSNRIDAQQLRVAQLKRDRVDANTAEAMLENMRASVKQLVMHRALVVHAMARRSAGRTRADRFQGGPI
;
A
#
# COMPACT_ATOMS: atom_id res chain seq x y z
N MET A 1 -22.67 -17.31 -12.70
CA MET A 1 -21.88 -16.09 -12.36
C MET A 1 -21.96 -15.16 -13.56
N GLN A 2 -22.57 -13.98 -13.44
CA GLN A 2 -22.54 -12.99 -14.54
C GLN A 2 -21.14 -12.35 -14.60
N PRO A 3 -20.42 -12.43 -15.73
CA PRO A 3 -19.19 -11.68 -15.90
C PRO A 3 -19.54 -10.19 -16.01
N GLY A 4 -18.93 -9.34 -15.18
CA GLY A 4 -19.06 -7.88 -15.29
C GLY A 4 -19.68 -7.14 -14.10
N ARG A 5 -20.07 -7.84 -13.02
CA ARG A 5 -20.36 -7.18 -11.73
C ARG A 5 -19.33 -7.63 -10.69
N GLU A 6 -18.16 -7.00 -10.72
CA GLU A 6 -17.40 -6.88 -9.48
C GLU A 6 -18.29 -6.15 -8.47
N PRO A 7 -18.37 -6.60 -7.21
CA PRO A 7 -19.06 -5.84 -6.18
C PRO A 7 -18.49 -4.42 -6.18
N LEU A 8 -19.36 -3.41 -6.27
CA LEU A 8 -18.94 -2.02 -6.14
C LEU A 8 -18.44 -1.83 -4.70
N ARG A 9 -17.13 -2.00 -4.51
CA ARG A 9 -16.45 -1.73 -3.25
C ARG A 9 -16.69 -0.28 -2.86
N SER A 10 -17.02 -0.06 -1.60
CA SER A 10 -17.37 1.27 -1.10
C SER A 10 -16.11 2.12 -0.91
N ILE A 11 -16.24 3.44 -1.05
CA ILE A 11 -15.14 4.37 -0.74
C ILE A 11 -14.65 4.18 0.71
N ALA A 12 -15.54 3.87 1.64
CA ALA A 12 -15.21 3.65 3.04
C ALA A 12 -14.29 2.42 3.24
N GLU A 13 -14.51 1.35 2.48
CA GLU A 13 -13.62 0.19 2.46
C GLU A 13 -12.26 0.54 1.85
N ASP A 14 -12.21 1.29 0.75
CA ASP A 14 -10.94 1.70 0.16
C ASP A 14 -10.12 2.59 1.11
N LEU A 15 -10.78 3.52 1.82
CA LEU A 15 -10.12 4.38 2.80
C LEU A 15 -9.57 3.59 3.98
N ARG A 16 -10.29 2.54 4.42
CA ARG A 16 -9.80 1.65 5.47
C ARG A 16 -8.58 0.85 5.01
N ASP A 17 -8.62 0.29 3.80
CA ASP A 17 -7.48 -0.41 3.21
C ASP A 17 -6.25 0.50 3.10
N LEU A 18 -6.44 1.78 2.76
CA LEU A 18 -5.35 2.76 2.71
C LEU A 18 -4.76 3.05 4.10
N ASP A 19 -5.61 3.24 5.11
CA ASP A 19 -5.15 3.45 6.50
C ASP A 19 -4.39 2.22 7.02
N GLU A 20 -4.92 1.03 6.79
CA GLU A 20 -4.25 -0.23 7.15
C GLU A 20 -2.90 -0.39 6.43
N THR A 21 -2.84 -0.01 5.15
CA THR A 21 -1.61 -0.04 4.34
C THR A 21 -0.59 0.97 4.86
N ASP A 22 -1.00 2.19 5.18
CA ASP A 22 -0.13 3.24 5.69
C ASP A 22 0.44 2.86 7.08
N GLN A 23 -0.40 2.31 7.97
CA GLN A 23 0.06 1.77 9.26
C GLN A 23 1.01 0.56 9.10
N ALA A 24 0.80 -0.28 8.09
CA ALA A 24 1.72 -1.38 7.79
C ALA A 24 3.07 -0.86 7.29
N ILE A 25 3.08 0.17 6.44
CA ILE A 25 4.30 0.84 5.94
C ILE A 25 5.07 1.47 7.10
N GLU A 26 4.40 2.18 8.00
CA GLU A 26 5.04 2.83 9.15
C GLU A 26 5.70 1.79 10.07
N ARG A 27 4.94 0.76 10.47
CA ARG A 27 5.47 -0.31 11.33
C ARG A 27 6.66 -1.03 10.70
N LEU A 28 6.61 -1.26 9.38
CA LEU A 28 7.69 -1.94 8.68
C LEU A 28 8.92 -1.05 8.50
N SER A 29 8.73 0.26 8.28
CA SER A 29 9.82 1.24 8.23
C SER A 29 10.58 1.29 9.57
N ASN A 30 9.86 1.36 10.69
CA ASN A 30 10.47 1.32 12.03
C ASN A 30 11.28 0.02 12.27
N ARG A 31 10.79 -1.11 11.75
CA ARG A 31 11.50 -2.39 11.83
C ARG A 31 12.73 -2.43 10.94
N ILE A 32 12.69 -1.81 9.76
CA ILE A 32 13.83 -1.66 8.86
C ILE A 32 14.94 -0.88 9.56
N ASP A 33 14.62 0.24 10.20
CA ASP A 33 15.61 1.06 10.91
C ASP A 33 16.27 0.29 12.05
N ALA A 34 15.47 -0.43 12.85
CA ALA A 34 15.98 -1.31 13.90
C ALA A 34 16.88 -2.44 13.34
N GLN A 35 16.49 -3.03 12.21
CA GLN A 35 17.26 -4.08 11.56
C GLN A 35 18.57 -3.56 10.95
N GLN A 36 18.58 -2.33 10.41
CA GLN A 36 19.78 -1.66 9.93
C GLN A 36 20.79 -1.44 11.06
N LEU A 37 20.32 -0.97 12.23
CA LEU A 37 21.15 -0.83 13.41
C LEU A 37 21.74 -2.18 13.84
N ARG A 38 20.91 -3.23 13.83
CA ARG A 38 21.36 -4.60 14.14
C ARG A 38 22.43 -5.11 13.18
N VAL A 39 22.25 -4.93 11.86
CA VAL A 39 23.25 -5.30 10.85
C VAL A 39 24.56 -4.56 11.09
N ALA A 40 24.48 -3.25 11.36
CA ALA A 40 25.68 -2.45 11.65
C ALA A 40 26.42 -2.94 12.90
N GLN A 41 25.69 -3.31 13.95
CA GLN A 41 26.27 -3.87 15.17
C GLN A 41 26.94 -5.23 14.92
N LEU A 42 26.29 -6.15 14.19
CA LEU A 42 26.87 -7.45 13.86
C LEU A 42 28.18 -7.31 13.08
N LYS A 43 28.22 -6.41 12.09
CA LYS A 43 29.44 -6.11 11.34
C LYS A 43 30.55 -5.54 12.22
N ARG A 44 30.21 -4.62 13.14
CA ARG A 44 31.16 -4.06 14.10
C ARG A 44 31.77 -5.15 14.98
N ASP A 45 30.94 -6.08 15.44
CA ASP A 45 31.35 -7.20 16.30
C ASP A 45 32.03 -8.34 15.51
N ARG A 46 32.21 -8.17 14.19
CA ARG A 46 32.76 -9.19 13.26
C ARG A 46 31.98 -10.51 13.30
N VAL A 47 30.68 -10.42 13.59
CA VAL A 47 29.73 -11.53 13.52
C VAL A 47 29.14 -11.58 12.12
N ASP A 48 28.85 -12.79 11.62
CA ASP A 48 28.16 -12.96 10.35
C ASP A 48 26.81 -12.21 10.35
N ALA A 49 26.64 -11.33 9.36
CA ALA A 49 25.46 -10.49 9.22
C ALA A 49 24.58 -10.92 8.04
N ASN A 50 24.96 -11.96 7.28
CA ASN A 50 24.29 -12.33 6.02
C ASN A 50 22.78 -12.58 6.19
N THR A 51 22.38 -13.31 7.22
CA THR A 51 20.95 -13.56 7.50
C THR A 51 20.21 -12.27 7.86
N ALA A 52 20.85 -11.38 8.62
CA ALA A 52 20.25 -10.11 9.02
C ALA A 52 20.10 -9.16 7.83
N GLU A 53 21.03 -9.19 6.88
CA GLU A 53 20.96 -8.45 5.62
C GLU A 53 19.89 -8.99 4.67
N ALA A 54 19.81 -10.31 4.50
CA ALA A 54 18.76 -10.93 3.69
C ALA A 54 17.36 -10.58 4.24
N MET A 55 17.20 -10.58 5.57
CA MET A 55 15.96 -10.15 6.22
C MET A 55 15.67 -8.67 5.97
N LEU A 56 16.68 -7.79 5.99
CA LEU A 56 16.53 -6.37 5.68
C LEU A 56 16.07 -6.16 4.23
N GLU A 57 16.64 -6.88 3.27
CA GLU A 57 16.24 -6.81 1.86
C GLU A 57 14.79 -7.29 1.65
N ASN A 58 14.39 -8.36 2.34
CA ASN A 58 13.00 -8.83 2.30
C ASN A 58 12.03 -7.78 2.85
N MET A 59 12.38 -7.10 3.95
CA MET A 59 11.55 -6.02 4.49
C MET A 59 11.41 -4.86 3.49
N ARG A 60 12.50 -4.45 2.84
CA ARG A 60 12.48 -3.40 1.81
C ARG A 60 11.59 -3.79 0.62
N ALA A 61 11.66 -5.04 0.18
CA ALA A 61 10.78 -5.57 -0.86
C ALA A 61 9.31 -5.53 -0.43
N SER A 62 8.99 -5.90 0.81
CA SER A 62 7.63 -5.80 1.35
C SER A 62 7.12 -4.35 1.41
N VAL A 63 7.95 -3.37 1.80
CA VAL A 63 7.57 -1.94 1.74
C VAL A 63 7.21 -1.53 0.31
N LYS A 64 8.02 -1.94 -0.68
CA LYS A 64 7.73 -1.65 -2.09
C LYS A 64 6.38 -2.22 -2.52
N GLN A 65 6.02 -3.43 -2.07
CA GLN A 65 4.72 -4.04 -2.36
C GLN A 65 3.57 -3.26 -1.72
N LEU A 66 3.73 -2.79 -0.47
CA LEU A 66 2.71 -1.98 0.21
C LEU A 66 2.51 -0.62 -0.47
N VAL A 67 3.58 0.05 -0.89
CA VAL A 67 3.49 1.29 -1.66
C VAL A 67 2.77 1.08 -3.00
N MET A 68 3.04 -0.05 -3.67
CA MET A 68 2.33 -0.42 -4.90
C MET A 68 0.84 -0.66 -4.64
N HIS A 69 0.50 -1.41 -3.58
CA HIS A 69 -0.88 -1.64 -3.16
C HIS A 69 -1.62 -0.32 -2.94
N ARG A 70 -1.02 0.59 -2.16
CA ARG A 70 -1.55 1.94 -1.91
C ARG A 70 -1.84 2.69 -3.21
N ALA A 71 -0.90 2.69 -4.15
CA ALA A 71 -1.05 3.36 -5.44
C ALA A 71 -2.22 2.78 -6.26
N LEU A 72 -2.39 1.45 -6.25
CA LEU A 72 -3.49 0.79 -6.95
C LEU A 72 -4.86 1.15 -6.35
N VAL A 73 -4.97 1.19 -5.01
CA VAL A 73 -6.21 1.58 -4.32
C VAL A 73 -6.56 3.05 -4.63
N VAL A 74 -5.61 3.98 -4.48
CA VAL A 74 -5.81 5.40 -4.83
C VAL A 74 -6.24 5.56 -6.29
N HIS A 75 -5.58 4.84 -7.20
CA HIS A 75 -5.90 4.91 -8.62
C HIS A 75 -7.31 4.37 -8.94
N ALA A 76 -7.74 3.30 -8.27
CA ALA A 76 -9.09 2.76 -8.40
C ALA A 76 -10.16 3.75 -7.89
N MET A 77 -9.91 4.39 -6.75
CA MET A 77 -10.78 5.43 -6.20
C MET A 77 -10.90 6.65 -7.12
N ALA A 78 -9.78 7.11 -7.68
CA ALA A 78 -9.75 8.23 -8.63
C ALA A 78 -10.57 7.93 -9.89
N ARG A 79 -10.40 6.73 -10.47
CA ARG A 79 -11.20 6.27 -11.62
C ARG A 79 -12.70 6.25 -11.32
N ARG A 80 -13.11 5.71 -10.18
CA ARG A 80 -14.54 5.70 -9.76
C ARG A 80 -15.11 7.10 -9.58
N SER A 81 -14.31 8.03 -9.08
CA SER A 81 -14.73 9.42 -8.85
C SER A 81 -14.91 10.18 -10.17
N ALA A 82 -13.97 10.01 -11.10
CA ALA A 82 -14.07 10.59 -12.45
C ALA A 82 -15.27 10.06 -13.24
N GLY A 83 -15.63 8.78 -13.08
CA GLY A 83 -16.83 8.18 -13.68
C GLY A 83 -18.14 8.78 -13.15
N ARG A 84 -18.22 9.05 -11.84
CA ARG A 84 -19.39 9.71 -11.22
C ARG A 84 -19.58 11.14 -11.68
N THR A 85 -18.51 11.94 -11.72
CA THR A 85 -18.57 13.33 -12.22
C THR A 85 -19.03 13.41 -13.67
N ARG A 86 -18.70 12.40 -14.50
CA ARG A 86 -19.21 12.32 -15.87
C ARG A 86 -20.70 11.98 -15.89
N ALA A 87 -21.18 11.04 -15.07
CA ALA A 87 -22.59 10.66 -15.01
C ALA A 87 -23.50 11.80 -14.51
N ASP A 88 -23.09 12.51 -13.46
CA ASP A 88 -23.85 13.64 -12.89
C ASP A 88 -23.97 14.81 -13.87
N ARG A 89 -22.97 15.01 -14.74
CA ARG A 89 -22.99 16.05 -15.78
C ARG A 89 -24.04 15.80 -16.87
N PHE A 90 -24.50 14.56 -17.07
CA PHE A 90 -25.48 14.21 -18.10
C PHE A 90 -26.92 14.06 -17.57
N GLN A 91 -27.16 14.10 -16.26
CA GLN A 91 -28.50 14.00 -15.66
C GLN A 91 -29.14 15.35 -15.26
N GLY A 92 -28.45 16.48 -15.49
CA GLY A 92 -28.90 17.83 -15.12
C GLY A 92 -29.45 18.70 -16.27
N GLY A 93 -30.25 18.14 -17.19
CA GLY A 93 -30.98 18.93 -18.21
C GLY A 93 -32.37 19.36 -17.70
N PRO A 94 -32.84 20.59 -17.95
CA PRO A 94 -33.98 21.17 -17.25
C PRO A 94 -35.32 20.53 -17.65
N ILE A 95 -36.24 20.46 -16.68
CA ILE A 95 -37.69 20.29 -16.89
C ILE A 95 -38.27 21.63 -17.33
#